data_AF-A0A915KN18-F1
#
_entry.id   AF-A0A915KN18-F1
#
_cell.length_a   1.000
_cell.length_b   1.000
_cell.length_c   1.000
_cell.angle_alpha   90.00
_cell.angle_beta   90.00
_cell.angle_gamma   90.00
#
_symmetry.space_group_name_H-M   'P 1'
#
loop_
_entity.id
_entity.type
_entity.pdbx_description
1 polymer ?
#
loop_
_entity_poly.entity_id
_entity_poly.type
_entity_poly.pdbx_seq_one_letter_code
_entity_poly.pdbx_strand_id
1 'polypeptide(L)'
;MGIAQLGIDLFGIPRINNTSSRGGDWDRKNRLKAYEGLYCLSVRDFKKAADLFLDSSSTFTSTELMTYEQLVFYSVISSMLTLDRNDIREKVIKGAEIQEQLHIQKELHDYLTSLYDCNYAEFFVGLNNMEPRLKYDRFLAPHYIYYCRAMRTKAYKQLISSYSSINLKYIAELFNVTEEYIDKEFHQLIATGQLSCKIDGVSGVVETSQADTHTHKYTEFVKHSDILLNRIQKLSHVINN
;
A
#
# COMPACT_ATOMS: atom_id res chain seq x y z
N MET A 1 -12.83 -21.17 7.46
CA MET A 1 -13.97 -21.43 6.55
C MET A 1 -14.31 -20.12 5.86
N GLY A 2 -14.03 -19.87 4.60
CA GLY A 2 -13.39 -20.64 3.54
C GLY A 2 -13.60 -19.74 2.33
N ILE A 3 -12.55 -19.06 1.87
CA ILE A 3 -12.60 -18.22 0.66
C ILE A 3 -12.99 -19.10 -0.55
N ALA A 4 -12.88 -20.43 -0.41
CA ALA A 4 -13.44 -21.44 -1.30
C ALA A 4 -14.99 -21.47 -1.42
N GLN A 5 -15.75 -20.78 -0.56
CA GLN A 5 -17.23 -20.79 -0.63
C GLN A 5 -17.82 -19.67 -1.51
N LEU A 6 -17.04 -18.63 -1.82
CA LEU A 6 -17.37 -17.68 -2.89
C LEU A 6 -16.57 -18.14 -4.10
N GLY A 7 -17.20 -18.92 -4.98
CA GLY A 7 -16.62 -19.60 -6.14
C GLY A 7 -15.97 -18.68 -7.19
N ILE A 8 -14.95 -17.95 -6.77
CA ILE A 8 -13.99 -17.24 -7.60
C ILE A 8 -12.72 -18.07 -7.50
N ASP A 9 -12.75 -19.24 -8.12
CA ASP A 9 -11.56 -20.08 -8.24
C ASP A 9 -10.48 -19.27 -8.97
N LEU A 10 -9.24 -19.40 -8.51
CA LEU A 10 -8.02 -18.90 -9.17
C LEU A 10 -7.95 -19.29 -10.67
N PHE A 11 -8.64 -20.37 -11.05
CA PHE A 11 -8.79 -20.88 -12.41
C PHE A 11 -9.86 -20.19 -13.26
N GLY A 12 -10.81 -19.48 -12.63
CA GLY A 12 -11.94 -18.84 -13.28
C GLY A 12 -11.59 -17.47 -13.88
N ILE A 13 -10.84 -16.63 -13.14
CA ILE A 13 -10.48 -15.26 -13.56
C ILE A 13 -9.87 -15.19 -14.97
N PRO A 14 -8.86 -16.01 -15.34
CA PRO A 14 -8.31 -15.97 -16.70
C PRO A 14 -9.31 -16.42 -17.77
N ARG A 15 -10.22 -17.35 -17.46
CA ARG A 15 -11.30 -17.75 -18.38
C ARG A 15 -12.34 -16.64 -18.53
N ILE A 16 -12.67 -15.95 -17.45
CA ILE A 16 -13.64 -14.84 -17.43
C ILE A 16 -13.07 -13.62 -18.17
N ASN A 17 -11.77 -13.34 -18.04
CA ASN A 17 -11.09 -12.30 -18.83
C ASN A 17 -11.15 -12.58 -20.34
N ASN A 18 -11.01 -13.84 -20.74
CA ASN A 18 -11.14 -14.25 -22.15
C ASN A 18 -12.59 -14.12 -22.68
N THR A 19 -13.60 -14.38 -21.84
CA THR A 19 -15.00 -14.19 -22.25
C THR A 19 -15.44 -12.72 -22.21
N SER A 20 -14.94 -11.97 -21.23
CA SER A 20 -15.24 -10.54 -21.03
C SER A 20 -14.57 -9.67 -22.10
N SER A 21 -13.40 -10.04 -22.61
CA SER A 21 -12.78 -9.37 -23.76
C SER A 21 -13.54 -9.60 -25.07
N ARG A 22 -14.22 -10.75 -25.22
CA ARG A 22 -15.07 -11.08 -26.38
C ARG A 22 -16.47 -10.47 -26.30
N GLY A 23 -17.03 -10.30 -25.11
CA GLY A 23 -18.31 -9.64 -24.87
C GLY A 23 -18.12 -8.13 -24.68
N GLY A 24 -18.74 -7.30 -25.51
CA GLY A 24 -18.65 -5.83 -25.44
C GLY A 24 -19.30 -5.18 -24.21
N ASP A 25 -19.78 -5.94 -23.23
CA ASP A 25 -20.54 -5.43 -22.10
C ASP A 25 -19.64 -4.73 -21.08
N TRP A 26 -19.64 -3.41 -21.13
CA TRP A 26 -18.84 -2.54 -20.27
C TRP A 26 -19.19 -2.72 -18.78
N ASP A 27 -20.47 -2.92 -18.45
CA ASP A 27 -20.92 -3.15 -17.08
C ASP A 27 -20.40 -4.49 -16.50
N ARG A 28 -20.34 -5.56 -17.31
CA ARG A 28 -19.75 -6.85 -16.89
C ARG A 28 -18.25 -6.72 -16.63
N LYS A 29 -17.55 -5.92 -17.44
CA LYS A 29 -16.13 -5.59 -17.23
C LYS A 29 -15.91 -4.83 -15.93
N ASN A 30 -16.76 -3.85 -15.62
CA ASN A 30 -16.59 -3.08 -14.39
C ASN A 30 -16.85 -3.93 -13.13
N ARG A 31 -17.88 -4.80 -13.17
CA ARG A 31 -18.11 -5.79 -12.11
C ARG A 31 -16.90 -6.69 -11.92
N LEU A 32 -16.34 -7.21 -13.01
CA LEU A 32 -15.14 -8.05 -12.96
C LEU A 32 -13.94 -7.34 -12.33
N LYS A 33 -13.71 -6.06 -12.66
CA LYS A 33 -12.66 -5.25 -12.02
C LYS A 33 -12.85 -5.16 -10.51
N ALA A 34 -14.08 -4.98 -10.02
CA ALA A 34 -14.36 -4.94 -8.59
C ALA A 34 -14.07 -6.30 -7.90
N TYR A 35 -14.44 -7.42 -8.53
CA TYR A 35 -14.11 -8.76 -8.04
C TYR A 35 -12.59 -9.01 -8.01
N GLU A 36 -11.89 -8.64 -9.09
CA GLU A 36 -10.44 -8.80 -9.20
C GLU A 36 -9.70 -7.91 -8.20
N GLY A 37 -10.12 -6.65 -8.03
CA GLY A 37 -9.57 -5.73 -7.04
C GLY A 37 -9.68 -6.27 -5.61
N LEU A 38 -10.85 -6.83 -5.25
CA LEU A 38 -11.07 -7.43 -3.94
C LEU A 38 -10.21 -8.69 -3.73
N TYR A 39 -10.05 -9.50 -4.78
CA TYR A 39 -9.14 -10.63 -4.77
C TYR A 39 -7.68 -10.17 -4.57
N CYS A 40 -7.22 -9.18 -5.33
CA CYS A 40 -5.89 -8.60 -5.18
C CYS A 40 -5.63 -8.05 -3.77
N LEU A 41 -6.63 -7.42 -3.15
CA LEU A 41 -6.57 -6.96 -1.76
C LEU A 41 -6.30 -8.14 -0.80
N SER A 42 -6.96 -9.29 -1.01
CA SER A 42 -6.79 -10.49 -0.19
C SER A 42 -5.43 -11.20 -0.33
N VAL A 43 -4.72 -10.96 -1.44
CA VAL A 43 -3.40 -11.55 -1.73
C VAL A 43 -2.25 -10.58 -1.40
N ARG A 44 -2.56 -9.40 -0.84
CA ARG A 44 -1.63 -8.28 -0.55
C ARG A 44 -1.05 -7.60 -1.80
N ASP A 45 -1.66 -7.77 -2.98
CA ASP A 45 -1.28 -7.01 -4.18
C ASP A 45 -2.01 -5.67 -4.21
N PHE A 46 -1.62 -4.77 -3.32
CA PHE A 46 -2.26 -3.46 -3.17
C PHE A 46 -2.08 -2.56 -4.40
N LYS A 47 -1.01 -2.77 -5.20
CA LYS A 47 -0.72 -1.93 -6.38
C LYS A 47 -1.80 -2.10 -7.43
N LYS A 48 -2.06 -3.36 -7.83
CA LYS A 48 -3.13 -3.66 -8.78
C LYS A 48 -4.51 -3.37 -8.19
N ALA A 49 -4.70 -3.63 -6.90
CA ALA A 49 -5.97 -3.33 -6.25
C ALA A 49 -6.31 -1.83 -6.33
N ALA A 50 -5.34 -0.95 -6.05
CA ALA A 50 -5.55 0.50 -6.13
C ALA A 50 -5.95 0.95 -7.55
N ASP A 51 -5.23 0.49 -8.58
CA ASP A 51 -5.56 0.85 -9.96
C ASP A 51 -6.95 0.34 -10.38
N LEU A 52 -7.29 -0.91 -10.04
CA LEU A 52 -8.60 -1.48 -10.36
C LEU A 52 -9.74 -0.77 -9.61
N PHE A 53 -9.55 -0.41 -8.34
CA PHE A 53 -10.56 0.29 -7.56
C PHE A 53 -10.78 1.72 -8.03
N LEU A 54 -9.70 2.47 -8.33
CA LEU A 54 -9.79 3.83 -8.88
C LEU A 54 -10.45 3.86 -10.25
N ASP A 55 -10.17 2.88 -11.12
CA ASP A 55 -10.86 2.75 -12.39
C ASP A 55 -12.37 2.48 -12.21
N SER A 56 -12.72 1.70 -11.19
CA SER A 56 -14.09 1.23 -10.95
C SER A 56 -14.96 2.20 -10.17
N SER A 57 -14.39 3.25 -9.55
CA SER A 57 -15.13 4.20 -8.69
C SER A 57 -16.25 4.90 -9.46
N SER A 58 -15.96 5.31 -10.69
CA SER A 58 -16.85 6.13 -11.53
C SER A 58 -18.12 5.43 -11.99
N THR A 59 -18.06 4.11 -12.13
CA THR A 59 -19.12 3.33 -12.77
C THR A 59 -19.57 2.17 -11.89
N PHE A 60 -19.37 2.28 -10.57
CA PHE A 60 -19.65 1.19 -9.66
C PHE A 60 -21.15 0.85 -9.62
N THR A 61 -21.48 -0.35 -10.08
CA THR A 61 -22.85 -0.90 -10.11
C THR A 61 -22.99 -2.18 -9.28
N SER A 62 -21.93 -2.64 -8.62
CA SER A 62 -21.87 -3.97 -7.95
C SER A 62 -22.33 -3.92 -6.49
N THR A 63 -23.58 -3.58 -6.23
CA THR A 63 -24.13 -3.52 -4.86
C THR A 63 -24.18 -4.87 -4.14
N GLU A 64 -24.05 -5.99 -4.88
CA GLU A 64 -24.00 -7.35 -4.33
C GLU A 64 -22.71 -7.65 -3.53
N LEU A 65 -21.61 -6.97 -3.88
CA LEU A 65 -20.28 -7.23 -3.32
C LEU A 65 -20.01 -6.40 -2.07
N MET A 66 -20.19 -5.09 -2.20
CA MET A 66 -19.85 -4.10 -1.19
C MET A 66 -20.67 -2.83 -1.43
N THR A 67 -20.81 -2.03 -0.37
CA THR A 67 -21.39 -0.68 -0.51
C THR A 67 -20.41 0.26 -1.20
N TYR A 68 -20.91 1.33 -1.81
CA TYR A 68 -20.05 2.33 -2.44
C TYR A 68 -19.08 2.97 -1.45
N GLU A 69 -19.50 3.17 -0.19
CA GLU A 69 -18.64 3.64 0.90
C GLU A 69 -17.44 2.71 1.12
N GLN A 70 -17.67 1.39 1.17
CA GLN A 70 -16.60 0.40 1.33
C GLN A 70 -15.63 0.38 0.15
N LEU A 71 -16.14 0.56 -1.08
CA LEU A 71 -15.29 0.65 -2.25
C LEU A 71 -14.35 1.84 -2.18
N VAL A 72 -14.89 3.02 -1.85
CA VAL A 72 -14.06 4.24 -1.71
C VAL A 72 -13.05 4.05 -0.58
N PHE A 73 -13.45 3.45 0.55
CA PHE A 73 -12.54 3.12 1.64
C PHE A 73 -11.37 2.23 1.17
N TYR A 74 -11.63 1.14 0.46
CA TYR A 74 -10.57 0.26 -0.07
C TYR A 74 -9.71 0.93 -1.13
N SER A 75 -10.30 1.76 -1.99
CA SER A 75 -9.59 2.55 -2.98
C SER A 75 -8.58 3.49 -2.33
N VAL A 76 -9.01 4.25 -1.32
CA VAL A 76 -8.14 5.20 -0.60
C VAL A 76 -7.04 4.46 0.17
N ILE A 77 -7.38 3.41 0.92
CA ILE A 77 -6.40 2.66 1.72
C ILE A 77 -5.32 2.03 0.83
N SER A 78 -5.73 1.38 -0.27
CA SER A 78 -4.77 0.79 -1.23
C SER A 78 -3.94 1.87 -1.93
N SER A 79 -4.55 2.98 -2.35
CA SER A 79 -3.88 4.12 -2.99
C SER A 79 -2.88 4.82 -2.08
N MET A 80 -3.23 5.03 -0.81
CA MET A 80 -2.35 5.64 0.18
C MET A 80 -1.09 4.82 0.40
N LEU A 81 -1.15 3.50 0.24
CA LEU A 81 0.02 2.64 0.37
C LEU A 81 0.92 2.70 -0.87
N THR A 82 0.34 2.64 -2.06
CA THR A 82 1.06 2.31 -3.29
C THR A 82 1.43 3.49 -4.16
N LEU A 83 0.56 4.48 -4.27
CA LEU A 83 0.74 5.61 -5.18
C LEU A 83 1.72 6.63 -4.61
N ASP A 84 2.42 7.32 -5.51
CA ASP A 84 3.27 8.44 -5.15
C ASP A 84 2.45 9.70 -4.85
N ARG A 85 3.08 10.70 -4.21
CA ARG A 85 2.39 11.92 -3.74
C ARG A 85 1.66 12.67 -4.87
N ASN A 86 2.23 12.68 -6.07
CA ASN A 86 1.63 13.35 -7.23
C ASN A 86 0.37 12.62 -7.69
N ASP A 87 0.43 11.30 -7.79
CA ASP A 87 -0.68 10.45 -8.22
C ASP A 87 -1.83 10.47 -7.21
N ILE A 88 -1.53 10.50 -5.91
CA ILE A 88 -2.53 10.66 -4.85
C ILE A 88 -3.28 11.98 -5.03
N ARG A 89 -2.57 13.07 -5.33
CA ARG A 89 -3.19 14.38 -5.56
C ARG A 89 -4.15 14.36 -6.73
N GLU A 90 -3.73 13.77 -7.85
CA GLU A 90 -4.51 13.77 -9.09
C GLU A 90 -5.69 12.81 -9.04
N LYS A 91 -5.45 11.56 -8.63
CA LYS A 91 -6.47 10.50 -8.69
C LYS A 91 -7.42 10.51 -7.49
N VAL A 92 -6.92 10.86 -6.29
CA VAL A 92 -7.71 10.73 -5.04
C VAL A 92 -8.22 12.08 -4.56
N ILE A 93 -7.34 13.07 -4.39
CA ILE A 93 -7.72 14.37 -3.78
C ILE A 93 -8.55 15.22 -4.75
N LYS A 94 -8.22 15.22 -6.04
CA LYS A 94 -8.97 15.95 -7.08
C LYS A 94 -10.12 15.15 -7.69
N GLY A 95 -10.25 13.87 -7.36
CA GLY A 95 -11.31 13.01 -7.87
C GLY A 95 -12.65 13.37 -7.23
N ALA A 96 -13.58 13.95 -8.01
CA ALA A 96 -14.87 14.42 -7.50
C ALA A 96 -15.68 13.31 -6.82
N GLU A 97 -15.71 12.11 -7.40
CA GLU A 97 -16.46 10.94 -6.92
C GLU A 97 -16.00 10.46 -5.53
N ILE A 98 -14.68 10.50 -5.33
CA ILE A 98 -14.03 10.10 -4.09
C ILE A 98 -14.26 11.21 -3.06
N GLN A 99 -14.10 12.47 -3.46
CA GLN A 99 -14.26 13.63 -2.60
C GLN A 99 -15.68 13.70 -1.98
N GLU A 100 -16.73 13.43 -2.75
CA GLU A 100 -18.11 13.39 -2.24
C GLU A 100 -18.28 12.39 -1.09
N GLN A 101 -17.71 11.19 -1.22
CA GLN A 101 -17.77 10.17 -0.17
C GLN A 101 -16.82 10.47 1.00
N LEU A 102 -15.70 11.13 0.74
CA LEU A 102 -14.77 11.58 1.78
C LEU A 102 -15.40 12.62 2.71
N HIS A 103 -16.32 13.45 2.20
CA HIS A 103 -17.08 14.38 3.04
C HIS A 103 -18.00 13.67 4.04
N ILE A 104 -18.48 12.47 3.70
CA ILE A 104 -19.29 11.63 4.60
C ILE A 104 -18.38 10.97 5.64
N GLN A 105 -17.24 10.41 5.20
CA GLN A 105 -16.27 9.75 6.07
C GLN A 105 -15.11 10.68 6.44
N LYS A 106 -15.39 11.64 7.34
CA LYS A 106 -14.41 12.65 7.77
C LYS A 106 -13.10 12.05 8.32
N GLU A 107 -13.15 10.94 9.05
CA GLU A 107 -11.96 10.27 9.59
C GLU A 107 -10.95 9.86 8.51
N LEU A 108 -11.45 9.39 7.36
CA LEU A 108 -10.62 8.98 6.23
C LEU A 108 -10.04 10.19 5.49
N HIS A 109 -10.86 11.24 5.36
CA HIS A 109 -10.42 12.51 4.76
C HIS A 109 -9.28 13.14 5.57
N ASP A 110 -9.44 13.25 6.88
CA ASP A 110 -8.44 13.86 7.76
C ASP A 110 -7.15 13.01 7.79
N TYR A 111 -7.28 11.68 7.74
CA TYR A 111 -6.14 10.76 7.62
C TYR A 111 -5.38 10.89 6.29
N LEU A 112 -6.09 11.03 5.16
CA LEU A 112 -5.48 11.25 3.85
C LEU A 112 -4.79 12.62 3.77
N THR A 113 -5.47 13.64 4.24
CA THR A 113 -5.02 15.04 4.16
C THR A 113 -3.81 15.28 5.04
N SER A 114 -3.79 14.74 6.27
CA SER A 114 -2.63 14.85 7.18
C SER A 114 -1.34 14.27 6.59
N LEU A 115 -1.43 13.13 5.87
CA LEU A 115 -0.27 12.58 5.15
C LEU A 115 0.17 13.47 3.98
N TYR A 116 -0.78 14.04 3.25
CA TYR A 116 -0.50 14.90 2.10
C TYR A 116 0.11 16.25 2.49
N ASP A 117 -0.40 16.87 3.57
CA ASP A 117 0.06 18.16 4.10
C ASP A 117 1.33 18.02 4.97
N CYS A 118 1.83 16.79 5.15
CA CYS A 118 2.98 16.46 6.01
C CYS A 118 2.77 16.76 7.49
N ASN A 119 1.53 16.74 7.99
CA ASN A 119 1.24 16.84 9.43
C ASN A 119 1.33 15.45 10.09
N TYR A 120 2.52 15.08 10.52
CA TYR A 120 2.81 13.72 10.99
C TYR A 120 2.18 13.38 12.36
N ALA A 121 2.02 14.36 13.25
CA ALA A 121 1.39 14.17 14.55
C ALA A 121 -0.08 13.76 14.40
N GLU A 122 -0.85 14.49 13.59
CA GLU A 122 -2.25 14.15 13.28
C GLU A 122 -2.35 12.84 12.50
N PHE A 123 -1.42 12.57 11.59
CA PHE A 123 -1.38 11.32 10.85
C PHE A 123 -1.24 10.08 11.76
N PHE A 124 -0.45 10.14 12.83
CA PHE A 124 -0.31 9.02 13.78
C PHE A 124 -1.58 8.80 14.61
N VAL A 125 -2.25 9.89 15.00
CA VAL A 125 -3.56 9.82 15.66
C VAL A 125 -4.60 9.23 14.70
N GLY A 126 -4.62 9.70 13.45
CA GLY A 126 -5.48 9.17 12.40
C GLY A 126 -5.23 7.68 12.14
N LEU A 127 -3.96 7.26 12.05
CA LEU A 127 -3.60 5.85 11.86
C LEU A 127 -4.13 4.96 12.99
N ASN A 128 -4.04 5.40 14.24
CA ASN A 128 -4.57 4.67 15.40
C ASN A 128 -6.10 4.57 15.36
N ASN A 129 -6.79 5.65 14.94
CA ASN A 129 -8.24 5.63 14.76
C ASN A 129 -8.68 4.68 13.63
N MET A 130 -7.86 4.53 12.58
CA MET A 130 -8.14 3.64 11.45
C MET A 130 -7.80 2.17 11.73
N GLU A 131 -6.86 1.88 12.63
CA GLU A 131 -6.45 0.52 13.00
C GLU A 131 -7.63 -0.42 13.38
N PRO A 132 -8.59 -0.04 14.26
CA PRO A 132 -9.71 -0.91 14.58
C PRO A 132 -10.58 -1.21 13.35
N ARG A 133 -10.82 -0.23 12.48
CA ARG A 133 -11.60 -0.44 11.24
C ARG A 133 -10.92 -1.47 10.32
N LEU A 134 -9.60 -1.45 10.23
CA LEU A 134 -8.81 -2.44 9.47
C LEU A 134 -8.83 -3.83 10.13
N LYS A 135 -8.81 -3.87 11.47
CA LYS A 135 -8.77 -5.13 12.24
C LYS A 135 -10.09 -5.89 12.22
N TYR A 136 -11.22 -5.19 12.21
CA TYR A 136 -12.55 -5.82 12.17
C TYR A 136 -13.06 -6.08 10.75
N ASP A 137 -12.36 -5.59 9.73
CA ASP A 137 -12.75 -5.81 8.34
C ASP A 137 -12.36 -7.21 7.84
N ARG A 138 -13.24 -7.84 7.08
CA ARG A 138 -13.11 -9.24 6.63
C ARG A 138 -11.85 -9.47 5.78
N PHE A 139 -11.52 -8.54 4.90
CA PHE A 139 -10.44 -8.71 3.92
C PHE A 139 -9.11 -8.15 4.44
N LEU A 140 -9.14 -7.08 5.23
CA LEU A 140 -7.94 -6.42 5.76
C LEU A 140 -7.48 -6.96 7.12
N ALA A 141 -8.33 -7.67 7.88
CA ALA A 141 -7.96 -8.24 9.18
C ALA A 141 -6.70 -9.14 9.17
N PRO A 142 -6.39 -9.94 8.13
CA PRO A 142 -5.13 -10.70 8.10
C PRO A 142 -3.90 -9.84 7.74
N HIS A 143 -4.11 -8.58 7.36
CA HIS A 143 -3.10 -7.71 6.74
C HIS A 143 -2.92 -6.37 7.45
N TYR A 144 -3.72 -6.05 8.47
CA TYR A 144 -3.67 -4.75 9.17
C TYR A 144 -2.27 -4.42 9.74
N ILE A 145 -1.57 -5.40 10.32
CA ILE A 145 -0.20 -5.20 10.87
C ILE A 145 0.77 -4.77 9.75
N TYR A 146 0.66 -5.42 8.59
CA TYR A 146 1.47 -5.08 7.43
C TYR A 146 1.17 -3.66 6.95
N TYR A 147 -0.12 -3.30 6.88
CA TYR A 147 -0.55 -1.97 6.49
C TYR A 147 -0.02 -0.89 7.44
N CYS A 148 -0.23 -1.02 8.76
CA CYS A 148 0.23 -0.04 9.74
C CYS A 148 1.75 0.13 9.71
N ARG A 149 2.50 -0.98 9.61
CA ARG A 149 3.97 -0.91 9.47
C ARG A 149 4.37 -0.17 8.19
N ALA A 150 3.77 -0.52 7.06
CA ALA A 150 4.14 0.06 5.78
C ALA A 150 3.77 1.56 5.68
N MET A 151 2.65 1.97 6.27
CA MET A 151 2.25 3.38 6.37
C MET A 151 3.22 4.21 7.23
N ARG A 152 3.69 3.67 8.37
CA ARG A 152 4.74 4.32 9.17
C ARG A 152 6.04 4.47 8.37
N THR A 153 6.48 3.42 7.68
CA THR A 153 7.65 3.47 6.80
C THR A 153 7.49 4.53 5.70
N LYS A 154 6.30 4.67 5.11
CA LYS A 154 6.01 5.66 4.07
C LYS A 154 6.13 7.09 4.60
N ALA A 155 5.55 7.37 5.78
CA ALA A 155 5.66 8.68 6.43
C ALA A 155 7.12 9.03 6.76
N TYR A 156 7.91 8.09 7.31
CA TYR A 156 9.33 8.33 7.58
C TYR A 156 10.14 8.57 6.31
N LYS A 157 9.91 7.78 5.25
CA LYS A 157 10.56 8.01 3.95
C LYS A 157 10.25 9.38 3.38
N GLN A 158 8.99 9.81 3.48
CA GLN A 158 8.55 11.12 2.99
C GLN A 158 9.30 12.24 3.72
N LEU A 159 9.39 12.19 5.05
CA LEU A 159 10.17 13.14 5.84
C LEU A 159 11.64 13.16 5.40
N ILE A 160 12.29 11.99 5.44
CA ILE A 160 13.75 11.88 5.22
C ILE A 160 14.15 12.22 3.78
N SER A 161 13.27 12.00 2.81
CA SER A 161 13.53 12.36 1.41
C SER A 161 13.75 13.86 1.19
N SER A 162 13.24 14.71 2.09
CA SER A 162 13.34 16.17 1.99
C SER A 162 14.57 16.75 2.69
N TYR A 163 15.30 15.96 3.48
CA TYR A 163 16.44 16.41 4.28
C TYR A 163 17.67 15.53 4.03
N SER A 164 18.86 16.12 3.96
CA SER A 164 20.11 15.35 3.90
C SER A 164 20.56 14.86 5.28
N SER A 165 20.30 15.65 6.31
CA SER A 165 20.66 15.38 7.70
C SER A 165 19.62 16.01 8.61
N ILE A 166 19.18 15.30 9.64
CA ILE A 166 18.12 15.76 10.55
C ILE A 166 18.35 15.25 11.97
N ASN A 167 18.05 16.07 12.98
CA ASN A 167 18.18 15.67 14.38
C ASN A 167 17.04 14.71 14.79
N LEU A 168 17.37 13.66 15.53
CA LEU A 168 16.40 12.67 16.04
C LEU A 168 15.33 13.32 16.92
N LYS A 169 15.72 14.30 17.75
CA LYS A 169 14.80 15.07 18.62
C LYS A 169 13.72 15.79 17.83
N TYR A 170 14.11 16.42 16.73
CA TYR A 170 13.18 17.14 15.87
C TYR A 170 12.20 16.18 15.18
N ILE A 171 12.67 14.99 14.77
CA ILE A 171 11.76 13.93 14.27
C ILE A 171 10.77 13.53 15.37
N ALA A 172 11.24 13.29 16.58
CA ALA A 172 10.40 12.89 17.72
C ALA A 172 9.30 13.94 17.99
N GLU A 173 9.64 15.23 17.98
CA GLU A 173 8.69 16.33 18.12
C GLU A 173 7.67 16.39 16.98
N LEU A 174 8.10 16.24 15.72
CA LEU A 174 7.21 16.27 14.55
C LEU A 174 6.16 15.15 14.55
N PHE A 175 6.55 13.95 14.98
CA PHE A 175 5.66 12.80 15.08
C PHE A 175 4.92 12.73 16.42
N ASN A 176 5.24 13.62 17.36
CA ASN A 176 4.73 13.63 18.73
C ASN A 176 4.96 12.29 19.46
N VAL A 177 6.18 11.76 19.39
CA VAL A 177 6.59 10.50 20.05
C VAL A 177 7.93 10.69 20.77
N THR A 178 8.32 9.75 21.62
CA THR A 178 9.61 9.79 22.32
C THR A 178 10.80 9.48 21.40
N GLU A 179 11.96 10.07 21.69
CA GLU A 179 13.21 9.81 20.96
C GLU A 179 13.57 8.32 20.93
N GLU A 180 13.41 7.63 22.07
CA GLU A 180 13.68 6.19 22.18
C GLU A 180 12.80 5.33 21.27
N TYR A 181 11.57 5.76 21.02
CA TYR A 181 10.66 5.03 20.13
C TYR A 181 11.09 5.19 18.67
N ILE A 182 11.43 6.40 18.25
CA ILE A 182 11.92 6.65 16.89
C ILE A 182 13.23 5.92 16.64
N ASP A 183 14.15 5.92 17.62
CA ASP A 183 15.42 5.22 17.52
C ASP A 183 15.21 3.70 17.29
N LYS A 184 14.34 3.06 18.08
CA LYS A 184 14.00 1.64 17.93
C LYS A 184 13.34 1.32 16.58
N GLU A 185 12.38 2.15 16.15
CA GLU A 185 11.70 1.97 14.86
C GLU A 185 12.67 2.14 13.68
N PHE A 186 13.50 3.17 13.69
CA PHE A 186 14.46 3.40 12.61
C PHE A 186 15.51 2.29 12.56
N HIS A 187 16.01 1.82 13.70
CA HIS A 187 16.91 0.67 13.75
C HIS A 187 16.31 -0.56 13.05
N GLN A 188 15.04 -0.89 13.30
CA GLN A 188 14.37 -2.01 12.64
C GLN A 188 14.18 -1.78 11.13
N LEU A 189 13.82 -0.55 10.72
CA LEU A 189 13.60 -0.21 9.32
C LEU A 189 14.88 -0.19 8.50
N ILE A 190 15.99 0.26 9.08
CA ILE A 190 17.33 0.22 8.49
C ILE A 190 17.81 -1.22 8.39
N ALA A 191 17.67 -2.02 9.46
CA ALA A 191 18.06 -3.43 9.47
C ALA A 191 17.31 -4.26 8.42
N THR A 192 16.03 -3.95 8.17
CA THR A 192 15.24 -4.58 7.11
C THR A 192 15.51 -4.01 5.71
N GLY A 193 16.36 -2.98 5.59
CA GLY A 193 16.68 -2.31 4.33
C GLY A 193 15.52 -1.53 3.72
N GLN A 194 14.47 -1.26 4.49
CA GLN A 194 13.33 -0.47 4.02
C GLN A 194 13.66 1.01 3.98
N LEU A 195 14.57 1.49 4.84
CA LEU A 195 14.96 2.89 4.93
C LEU A 195 16.47 3.05 4.67
N SER A 196 16.84 3.90 3.71
CA SER A 196 18.23 4.15 3.29
C SER A 196 18.85 5.32 4.05
N CYS A 197 18.87 5.25 5.38
CA CYS A 197 19.51 6.25 6.24
C CYS A 197 20.49 5.59 7.20
N LYS A 198 21.40 6.40 7.73
CA LYS A 198 22.35 6.04 8.78
C LYS A 198 22.04 6.89 10.01
N ILE A 199 22.12 6.28 11.18
CA ILE A 199 21.92 6.99 12.45
C ILE A 199 23.27 7.09 13.14
N ASP A 200 23.63 8.30 13.56
CA ASP A 200 24.71 8.52 14.52
C ASP A 200 24.10 8.68 15.92
N GLY A 201 24.26 7.65 16.75
CA GLY A 201 23.72 7.64 18.11
C GLY A 201 24.43 8.58 19.08
N VAL A 202 25.64 9.06 18.77
CA VAL A 202 26.39 9.98 19.65
C VAL A 202 25.95 11.42 19.42
N SER A 203 25.85 11.82 18.15
CA SER A 203 25.39 13.16 17.79
C SER A 203 23.85 13.28 17.74
N GLY A 204 23.14 12.16 17.67
CA GLY A 204 21.68 12.12 17.55
C GLY A 204 21.21 12.61 16.18
N VAL A 205 22.04 12.47 15.13
CA VAL A 205 21.75 12.91 13.77
C VAL A 205 21.44 11.71 12.88
N VAL A 206 20.39 11.83 12.07
CA VAL A 206 20.06 10.89 11.00
C VAL A 206 20.54 11.47 9.68
N GLU A 207 21.43 10.76 9.01
CA GLU A 207 21.96 11.11 7.70
C GLU A 207 21.32 10.25 6.62
N THR A 208 20.87 10.89 5.56
CA THR A 208 20.21 10.23 4.43
C THR A 208 21.26 9.76 3.44
N SER A 209 21.39 8.45 3.26
CA SER A 209 22.24 7.89 2.21
C SER A 209 21.43 7.84 0.93
N GLN A 210 21.63 8.79 0.02
CA GLN A 210 21.14 8.63 -1.35
C GLN A 210 21.89 7.44 -1.97
N ALA A 211 21.22 6.31 -2.07
CA ALA A 211 21.75 5.17 -2.80
C ALA A 211 21.67 5.47 -4.29
N ASP A 212 22.79 5.36 -5.01
CA ASP A 212 22.80 5.53 -6.45
C ASP A 212 21.80 4.58 -7.11
N THR A 213 21.00 5.13 -8.02
CA THR A 213 19.96 4.37 -8.74
C THR A 213 20.52 3.15 -9.47
N HIS A 214 21.75 3.25 -9.99
CA HIS A 214 22.47 2.14 -10.62
C HIS A 214 22.80 1.02 -9.63
N THR A 215 23.30 1.36 -8.45
CA THR A 215 23.63 0.39 -7.40
C THR A 215 22.37 -0.34 -6.92
N HIS A 216 21.27 0.39 -6.72
CA HIS A 216 20.00 -0.21 -6.34
C HIS A 216 19.51 -1.22 -7.41
N LYS A 217 19.44 -0.79 -8.67
CA LYS A 217 19.03 -1.64 -9.80
C LYS A 217 19.93 -2.87 -9.96
N TYR A 218 21.24 -2.70 -9.77
CA TYR A 218 22.18 -3.82 -9.82
C TYR A 218 21.89 -4.85 -8.71
N THR A 219 21.71 -4.41 -7.46
CA THR A 219 21.40 -5.32 -6.35
C THR A 219 20.05 -6.02 -6.54
N GLU A 220 19.05 -5.34 -7.12
CA GLU A 220 17.75 -5.91 -7.42
C GLU A 220 17.85 -6.96 -8.55
N PHE A 221 18.61 -6.65 -9.61
CA PHE A 221 18.87 -7.57 -10.72
C PHE A 221 19.55 -8.86 -10.24
N VAL A 222 20.59 -8.75 -9.41
CA VAL A 222 21.29 -9.92 -8.85
C VAL A 222 20.32 -10.78 -8.04
N LYS A 223 19.49 -10.19 -7.17
CA LYS A 223 18.49 -10.92 -6.39
C LYS A 223 17.48 -11.67 -7.27
N HIS A 224 16.95 -11.01 -8.32
CA HIS A 224 16.01 -11.66 -9.23
C HIS A 224 16.66 -12.77 -10.06
N SER A 225 17.90 -12.55 -10.50
CA SER A 225 18.70 -13.54 -11.21
C SER A 225 18.89 -14.80 -10.36
N ASP A 226 19.25 -14.65 -9.08
CA ASP A 226 19.45 -15.79 -8.18
C ASP A 226 18.17 -16.60 -7.96
N ILE A 227 17.02 -15.93 -7.80
CA ILE A 227 15.73 -16.61 -7.66
C ILE A 227 15.40 -17.41 -8.94
N LEU A 228 15.61 -16.82 -10.12
CA LEU A 228 15.37 -17.46 -11.39
C LEU A 228 16.28 -18.68 -11.58
N LEU A 229 17.57 -18.52 -11.31
CA LEU A 229 18.56 -19.58 -11.48
C LEU A 229 18.28 -20.77 -10.55
N ASN A 230 17.90 -20.50 -9.30
CA ASN A 230 17.45 -21.53 -8.37
C ASN A 230 16.20 -22.28 -8.85
N ARG A 231 15.24 -21.58 -9.48
CA ARG A 231 14.04 -22.21 -10.05
C ARG A 231 14.39 -23.08 -11.25
N ILE A 232 15.25 -22.59 -12.15
CA ILE A 232 15.71 -23.35 -13.32
C ILE A 232 16.48 -24.60 -12.91
N GLN A 233 17.37 -24.49 -11.91
CA GLN A 233 18.11 -25.64 -11.39
C GLN A 233 17.16 -26.70 -10.82
N LYS A 234 16.16 -26.31 -10.02
CA LYS A 234 15.14 -27.22 -9.49
C LYS A 234 14.34 -27.90 -10.60
N LEU A 235 13.92 -27.14 -11.62
CA LEU A 235 13.18 -27.68 -12.77
C LEU A 235 14.04 -28.65 -13.59
N SER A 236 15.29 -28.30 -13.87
CA SER A 236 16.24 -29.15 -14.59
C SER A 236 16.45 -30.49 -13.86
N HIS A 237 16.54 -30.47 -12.53
CA HIS A 237 16.70 -31.70 -11.76
C HIS A 237 15.45 -32.59 -11.77
N VAL A 238 14.25 -32.00 -11.88
CA VAL A 238 12.98 -32.74 -12.01
C VAL A 238 12.78 -33.30 -13.42
N ILE A 239 13.30 -32.63 -14.46
CA ILE A 239 13.15 -33.07 -15.86
C ILE A 239 14.18 -34.14 -16.23
N ASN A 240 15.38 -34.09 -15.64
CA ASN A 240 16.48 -35.02 -15.92
C ASN A 240 16.46 -36.31 -15.08
N ASN A 241 15.57 -36.42 -14.09
CA ASN A 241 15.26 -37.65 -13.35
C ASN A 241 13.94 -38.23 -13.86
#